data_AF-A0A813I2T9-F1
#
_entry.id   AF-A0A813I2T9-F1
#
_cell.length_a   1.000
_cell.length_b   1.000
_cell.length_c   1.000
_cell.angle_alpha   90.00
_cell.angle_beta   90.00
_cell.angle_gamma   90.00
#
_symmetry.space_group_name_H-M   'P 1'
#
loop_
_entity.id
_entity.type
_entity.pdbx_description
1 polymer ?
#
loop_
_entity_poly.entity_id
_entity_poly.type
_entity_poly.pdbx_seq_one_letter_code
_entity_poly.pdbx_strand_id
1 'polypeptide(L)'
;MASCCEGQETAAASGGIRDIVRGAYAQTAVGGAGVLPTELANQEDRRKLLGYKEEEVNTAADIGLGCGNPLVTAKLQLGEACLDLGSGAGMDCFIAAKQVGPTGAIVGVDMTPEMLSRARATAQRDGVKNVSFRLGEIEHLPVGDGVINCVISNCVINLSPDKPLVYREMNRVLAPGGRISISDVLRMSDIPHELKTAQSFAC
;
A
#
# COMPACT_ATOMS: atom_id res chain seq x y z
N MET A 1 3.84 28.27 -4.85
CA MET A 1 4.45 26.94 -4.70
C MET A 1 4.03 26.44 -3.34
N ALA A 2 3.01 25.58 -3.27
CA ALA A 2 2.51 25.09 -2.00
C ALA A 2 3.47 24.02 -1.48
N SER A 3 4.15 24.32 -0.37
CA SER A 3 4.96 23.36 0.39
C SER A 3 4.01 22.36 1.06
N CYS A 4 4.26 21.06 0.92
CA CYS A 4 3.49 20.01 1.60
C CYS A 4 3.67 20.02 3.13
N CYS A 5 4.60 20.82 3.64
CA CYS A 5 4.91 20.94 5.06
C CYS A 5 5.05 22.42 5.44
N GLU A 6 3.93 23.11 5.67
CA GLU A 6 3.97 24.38 6.40
C GLU A 6 3.57 24.15 7.86
N GLY A 7 4.61 24.10 8.72
CA GLY A 7 4.56 24.58 10.10
C GLY A 7 3.92 23.69 11.16
N GLN A 8 4.75 22.86 11.80
CA GLN A 8 4.94 22.85 13.26
C GLN A 8 6.26 22.10 13.56
N GLU A 9 7.24 22.79 14.15
CA GLU A 9 8.41 22.16 14.79
C GLU A 9 7.91 21.26 15.92
N THR A 10 7.61 20.01 15.56
CA THR A 10 7.44 18.93 16.53
C THR A 10 8.79 18.26 16.68
N ALA A 11 9.18 18.06 17.93
CA ALA A 11 10.46 17.51 18.33
C ALA A 11 10.85 16.33 17.43
N ALA A 12 12.01 16.44 16.78
CA ALA A 12 12.55 15.40 15.92
C ALA A 12 12.45 14.05 16.63
N ALA A 13 11.53 13.20 16.18
CA ALA A 13 11.51 11.81 16.59
C ALA A 13 12.88 11.26 16.20
N SER A 14 13.59 10.67 17.16
CA SER A 14 14.93 10.12 17.03
C SER A 14 15.00 8.86 16.14
N GLY A 15 14.11 8.76 15.15
CA GLY A 15 13.89 7.61 14.29
C GLY A 15 14.37 7.86 12.87
N GLY A 16 14.69 6.79 12.16
CA GLY A 16 15.08 6.86 10.74
C GLY A 16 13.91 7.27 9.84
N ILE A 17 14.17 7.43 8.53
CA ILE A 17 13.14 7.76 7.52
C ILE A 17 11.89 6.87 7.60
N ARG A 18 12.07 5.59 7.95
CA ARG A 18 10.96 4.64 8.14
C ARG A 18 10.03 5.04 9.29
N ASP A 19 10.56 5.53 10.39
CA ASP A 19 9.74 5.91 11.55
C ASP A 19 8.89 7.16 11.23
N ILE A 20 9.42 8.06 10.40
CA ILE A 20 8.71 9.24 9.88
C ILE A 20 7.54 8.77 9.01
N VAL A 21 7.81 7.97 7.98
CA VAL A 21 6.77 7.40 7.09
C VAL A 21 5.72 6.65 7.91
N ARG A 22 6.12 5.75 8.80
CA ARG A 22 5.20 4.99 9.66
C ARG A 22 4.30 5.92 10.48
N GLY A 23 4.87 6.98 11.05
CA GLY A 23 4.13 7.97 11.82
C GLY A 23 3.07 8.69 10.98
N ALA A 24 3.42 9.16 9.79
CA ALA A 24 2.49 9.85 8.89
C ALA A 24 1.32 8.95 8.44
N TYR A 25 1.61 7.68 8.11
CA TYR A 25 0.56 6.72 7.74
C TYR A 25 -0.34 6.34 8.94
N ALA A 26 0.22 6.20 10.14
CA ALA A 26 -0.55 5.97 11.36
C ALA A 26 -1.51 7.13 11.66
N GLN A 27 -1.06 8.39 11.49
CA GLN A 27 -1.92 9.57 11.63
C GLN A 27 -3.06 9.57 10.60
N THR A 28 -2.76 9.27 9.34
CA THR A 28 -3.81 9.16 8.30
C THR A 28 -4.86 8.10 8.66
N ALA A 29 -4.43 6.96 9.22
CA ALA A 29 -5.32 5.87 9.60
C ALA A 29 -6.37 6.31 10.64
N VAL A 30 -6.03 7.25 11.52
CA VAL A 30 -6.92 7.76 12.58
C VAL A 30 -7.57 9.10 12.25
N GLY A 31 -7.43 9.60 11.01
CA GLY A 31 -8.02 10.87 10.57
C GLY A 31 -7.24 12.12 11.01
N GLY A 32 -5.97 11.97 11.40
CA GLY A 32 -5.06 13.07 11.71
C GLY A 32 -4.45 13.72 10.46
N ALA A 33 -3.57 14.70 10.67
CA ALA A 33 -2.77 15.33 9.61
C ALA A 33 -1.77 14.30 9.03
N GLY A 34 -2.18 13.65 7.95
CA GLY A 34 -1.49 12.51 7.34
C GLY A 34 -0.59 12.87 6.16
N VAL A 35 -0.38 11.87 5.28
CA VAL A 35 0.63 11.83 4.19
C VAL A 35 0.29 12.76 3.00
N LEU A 36 -0.98 13.19 2.87
CA LEU A 36 -1.42 14.02 1.74
C LEU A 36 -2.24 15.23 2.22
N PRO A 37 -2.13 16.39 1.55
CA PRO A 37 -3.11 17.45 1.67
C PRO A 37 -4.47 16.90 1.28
N THR A 38 -5.47 17.10 2.13
CA THR A 38 -6.87 16.65 1.96
C THR A 38 -7.59 17.25 0.73
N GLU A 39 -6.88 17.97 -0.14
CA GLU A 39 -7.43 18.79 -1.22
C GLU A 39 -7.25 18.18 -2.63
N LEU A 40 -6.58 17.04 -2.76
CA LEU A 40 -6.37 16.37 -4.05
C LEU A 40 -7.61 15.58 -4.50
N ALA A 41 -8.60 16.31 -5.01
CA ALA A 41 -9.83 15.82 -5.66
C ALA A 41 -10.76 14.93 -4.79
N ASN A 42 -12.06 14.94 -5.11
CA ASN A 42 -13.02 14.02 -4.50
C ASN A 42 -12.52 12.58 -4.66
N GLN A 43 -12.58 11.77 -3.59
CA GLN A 43 -12.13 10.37 -3.62
C GLN A 43 -12.81 9.56 -4.72
N GLU A 44 -14.09 9.85 -5.00
CA GLU A 44 -14.84 9.21 -6.09
C GLU A 44 -14.19 9.48 -7.47
N ASP A 45 -13.87 10.74 -7.76
CA ASP A 45 -13.24 11.12 -9.03
C ASP A 45 -11.83 10.52 -9.15
N ARG A 46 -11.09 10.44 -8.05
CA ARG A 46 -9.80 9.74 -8.00
C ARG A 46 -9.96 8.27 -8.37
N ARG A 47 -10.88 7.53 -7.74
CA ARG A 47 -11.09 6.10 -8.04
C ARG A 47 -11.37 5.86 -9.51
N LYS A 48 -12.27 6.66 -10.10
CA LYS A 48 -12.61 6.59 -11.52
C LYS A 48 -11.40 6.84 -12.41
N LEU A 49 -10.61 7.87 -12.09
CA LEU A 49 -9.37 8.18 -12.82
C LEU A 49 -8.35 7.04 -12.75
N LEU A 50 -8.24 6.38 -11.58
CA LEU A 50 -7.34 5.24 -11.38
C LEU A 50 -7.89 3.92 -11.97
N GLY A 51 -9.12 3.92 -12.50
CA GLY A 51 -9.72 2.76 -13.15
C GLY A 51 -10.35 1.75 -12.19
N TYR A 52 -10.70 2.16 -10.96
CA TYR A 52 -11.52 1.35 -10.07
C TYR A 52 -13.00 1.48 -10.44
N LYS A 53 -13.75 0.38 -10.31
CA LYS A 53 -15.22 0.41 -10.46
C LYS A 53 -15.87 0.69 -9.12
N GLU A 54 -16.85 1.58 -9.09
CA GLU A 54 -17.49 2.04 -7.85
C GLU A 54 -18.10 0.88 -7.06
N GLU A 55 -18.69 -0.10 -7.74
CA GLU A 55 -19.32 -1.28 -7.14
C GLU A 55 -18.32 -2.28 -6.53
N GLU A 56 -17.03 -2.19 -6.92
CA GLU A 56 -15.98 -3.07 -6.40
C GLU A 56 -15.38 -2.51 -5.10
N VAL A 57 -15.38 -1.19 -4.95
CA VAL A 57 -14.68 -0.45 -3.89
C VAL A 57 -15.42 -0.52 -2.55
N ASN A 58 -14.66 -0.81 -1.51
CA ASN A 58 -15.11 -0.66 -0.14
C ASN A 58 -14.68 0.72 0.39
N THR A 59 -15.62 1.66 0.48
CA THR A 59 -15.32 3.03 0.89
C THR A 59 -14.77 3.15 2.31
N ALA A 60 -15.04 2.17 3.20
CA ALA A 60 -14.46 2.15 4.55
C ALA A 60 -12.96 1.79 4.56
N ALA A 61 -12.50 1.11 3.51
CA ALA A 61 -11.12 0.68 3.30
C ALA A 61 -10.32 1.62 2.38
N ASP A 62 -10.98 2.55 1.69
CA ASP A 62 -10.31 3.55 0.87
C ASP A 62 -9.86 4.75 1.72
N ILE A 63 -8.54 4.87 1.88
CA ILE A 63 -7.89 5.99 2.58
C ILE A 63 -7.37 7.04 1.59
N GLY A 64 -7.51 6.80 0.28
CA GLY A 64 -7.14 7.76 -0.74
C GLY A 64 -5.63 7.96 -0.93
N LEU A 65 -4.82 6.95 -0.61
CA LEU A 65 -3.35 7.04 -0.68
C LEU A 65 -2.73 6.34 -1.90
N GLY A 66 -3.51 5.53 -2.63
CA GLY A 66 -3.05 4.88 -3.87
C GLY A 66 -2.92 5.87 -5.04
N CYS A 67 -2.02 5.55 -5.97
CA CYS A 67 -1.72 6.36 -7.16
C CYS A 67 -2.07 5.67 -8.49
N GLY A 68 -2.49 4.40 -8.46
CA GLY A 68 -3.03 3.68 -9.59
C GLY A 68 -3.84 2.48 -9.15
N ASN A 69 -4.06 1.55 -10.08
CA ASN A 69 -4.78 0.31 -9.82
C ASN A 69 -3.94 -0.89 -10.32
N PRO A 70 -3.13 -1.53 -9.45
CA PRO A 70 -2.29 -2.65 -9.86
C PRO A 70 -3.11 -3.88 -10.27
N LEU A 71 -4.41 -3.96 -9.92
CA LEU A 71 -5.27 -5.11 -10.23
C LEU A 71 -5.58 -5.21 -11.73
N VAL A 72 -5.58 -4.10 -12.46
CA VAL A 72 -5.82 -4.07 -13.91
C VAL A 72 -4.80 -4.93 -14.66
N THR A 73 -3.53 -4.87 -14.25
CA THR A 73 -2.44 -5.63 -14.86
C THR A 73 -2.11 -6.92 -14.11
N ALA A 74 -2.62 -7.08 -12.88
CA ALA A 74 -2.38 -8.28 -12.08
C ALA A 74 -2.98 -9.54 -12.69
N LYS A 75 -4.04 -9.45 -13.52
CA LYS A 75 -4.67 -10.60 -14.19
C LYS A 75 -4.96 -11.76 -13.22
N LEU A 76 -5.47 -11.46 -12.03
CA LEU A 76 -5.75 -12.45 -10.98
C LEU A 76 -6.69 -13.55 -11.51
N GLN A 77 -6.39 -14.80 -11.13
CA GLN A 77 -7.16 -15.98 -11.50
C GLN A 77 -7.87 -16.57 -10.28
N LEU A 78 -8.97 -17.29 -10.51
CA LEU A 78 -9.69 -18.00 -9.45
C LEU A 78 -8.76 -19.02 -8.75
N GLY A 79 -8.79 -19.02 -7.42
CA GLY A 79 -7.97 -19.92 -6.60
C GLY A 79 -6.54 -19.44 -6.34
N GLU A 80 -6.10 -18.31 -6.91
CA GLU A 80 -4.73 -17.82 -6.69
C GLU A 80 -4.51 -17.28 -5.27
N ALA A 81 -3.28 -17.45 -4.79
CA ALA A 81 -2.74 -16.72 -3.64
C ALA A 81 -2.12 -15.40 -4.13
N CYS A 82 -2.56 -14.28 -3.57
CA CYS A 82 -2.07 -12.95 -3.88
C CYS A 82 -1.54 -12.24 -2.62
N LEU A 83 -0.43 -11.51 -2.75
CA LEU A 83 0.17 -10.69 -1.71
C LEU A 83 0.09 -9.22 -2.09
N ASP A 84 -0.45 -8.39 -1.20
CA ASP A 84 -0.48 -6.94 -1.30
C ASP A 84 0.55 -6.29 -0.37
N LEU A 85 1.49 -5.53 -0.94
CA LEU A 85 2.57 -4.85 -0.21
C LEU A 85 2.18 -3.42 0.15
N GLY A 86 2.12 -3.16 1.46
CA GLY A 86 1.62 -1.90 2.03
C GLY A 86 0.11 -1.80 1.86
N SER A 87 -0.61 -2.84 2.30
CA SER A 87 -2.03 -3.00 2.03
C SER A 87 -2.93 -1.91 2.64
N GLY A 88 -2.40 -1.10 3.56
CA GLY A 88 -3.16 -0.08 4.27
C GLY A 88 -4.41 -0.65 4.92
N ALA A 89 -5.54 0.06 4.76
CA ALA A 89 -6.84 -0.40 5.25
C ALA A 89 -7.48 -1.50 4.37
N GLY A 90 -6.79 -1.99 3.34
CA GLY A 90 -7.13 -3.22 2.63
C GLY A 90 -7.98 -3.06 1.36
N MET A 91 -8.11 -1.87 0.78
CA MET A 91 -8.94 -1.64 -0.41
C MET A 91 -8.61 -2.61 -1.55
N ASP A 92 -7.34 -2.67 -1.97
CA ASP A 92 -6.89 -3.55 -3.05
C ASP A 92 -7.04 -5.03 -2.66
N CYS A 93 -6.76 -5.39 -1.40
CA CYS A 93 -7.03 -6.73 -0.87
C CYS A 93 -8.49 -7.17 -1.03
N PHE A 94 -9.46 -6.29 -0.72
CA PHE A 94 -10.89 -6.65 -0.79
C PHE A 94 -11.37 -6.84 -2.24
N ILE A 95 -10.84 -6.04 -3.16
CA ILE A 95 -11.16 -6.21 -4.59
C ILE A 95 -10.50 -7.49 -5.11
N ALA A 96 -9.23 -7.73 -4.80
CA ALA A 96 -8.52 -8.95 -5.16
C ALA A 96 -9.22 -10.21 -4.61
N ALA A 97 -9.73 -10.16 -3.38
CA ALA A 97 -10.44 -11.27 -2.73
C ALA A 97 -11.69 -11.70 -3.51
N LYS A 98 -12.40 -10.75 -4.13
CA LYS A 98 -13.54 -11.04 -5.02
C LYS A 98 -13.04 -11.69 -6.33
N GLN A 99 -11.94 -11.20 -6.90
CA GLN A 99 -11.39 -11.68 -8.17
C GLN A 99 -10.85 -13.11 -8.10
N VAL A 100 -10.14 -13.47 -7.01
CA VAL A 100 -9.61 -14.84 -6.82
C VAL A 100 -10.66 -15.83 -6.33
N GLY A 101 -11.84 -15.33 -5.91
CA GLY A 101 -12.94 -16.17 -5.45
C GLY A 101 -12.68 -16.87 -4.10
N PRO A 102 -13.64 -17.68 -3.63
CA PRO A 102 -13.63 -18.23 -2.28
C PRO A 102 -12.53 -19.27 -2.02
N THR A 103 -11.94 -19.85 -3.07
CA THR A 103 -10.84 -20.80 -2.97
C THR A 103 -9.47 -20.15 -3.07
N GLY A 104 -9.40 -18.87 -3.46
CA GLY A 104 -8.16 -18.09 -3.45
C GLY A 104 -7.87 -17.52 -2.08
N ALA A 105 -6.72 -16.88 -1.93
CA ALA A 105 -6.28 -16.29 -0.67
C ALA A 105 -5.54 -14.98 -0.89
N ILE A 106 -5.88 -13.96 -0.11
CA ILE A 106 -5.19 -12.68 -0.12
C ILE A 106 -4.43 -12.49 1.19
N VAL A 107 -3.18 -12.05 1.09
CA VAL A 107 -2.38 -11.63 2.23
C VAL A 107 -2.06 -10.15 2.04
N GLY A 108 -2.51 -9.29 2.95
CA GLY A 108 -2.08 -7.90 3.03
C GLY A 108 -0.98 -7.75 4.07
N VAL A 109 0.13 -7.09 3.72
CA VAL A 109 1.20 -6.74 4.65
C VAL A 109 1.26 -5.23 4.79
N ASP A 110 1.24 -4.72 6.01
CA ASP A 110 1.45 -3.30 6.30
C ASP A 110 2.28 -3.14 7.59
N MET A 111 3.04 -2.05 7.67
CA MET A 111 3.88 -1.75 8.85
C MET A 111 3.11 -1.03 9.96
N THR A 112 1.91 -0.51 9.69
CA THR A 112 1.09 0.28 10.63
C THR A 112 -0.03 -0.55 11.28
N PRO A 113 0.00 -0.77 12.61
CA PRO A 113 -1.06 -1.48 13.32
C PRO A 113 -2.45 -0.86 13.17
N GLU A 114 -2.53 0.46 13.00
CA GLU A 114 -3.78 1.22 12.87
C GLU A 114 -4.50 0.87 11.55
N MET A 115 -3.76 0.84 10.45
CA MET A 115 -4.26 0.42 9.13
C MET A 115 -4.75 -1.02 9.16
N LEU A 116 -3.96 -1.93 9.74
CA LEU A 116 -4.34 -3.33 9.86
C LEU A 116 -5.57 -3.53 10.76
N SER A 117 -5.72 -2.73 11.81
CA SER A 117 -6.90 -2.77 12.67
C SER A 117 -8.16 -2.40 11.89
N ARG A 118 -8.10 -1.36 11.06
CA ARG A 118 -9.20 -0.98 10.16
C ARG A 118 -9.50 -2.07 9.13
N ALA A 119 -8.46 -2.60 8.49
CA ALA A 119 -8.61 -3.65 7.49
C ALA A 119 -9.29 -4.91 8.07
N ARG A 120 -8.85 -5.35 9.25
CA ARG A 120 -9.43 -6.51 9.96
C ARG A 120 -10.87 -6.25 10.39
N ALA A 121 -11.17 -5.05 10.91
CA ALA A 121 -12.53 -4.69 11.28
C ALA A 121 -13.49 -4.69 10.07
N THR A 122 -13.05 -4.16 8.94
CA THR A 122 -13.80 -4.19 7.68
C THR A 122 -14.02 -5.63 7.19
N ALA A 123 -12.97 -6.46 7.19
CA ALA A 123 -13.08 -7.86 6.79
C ALA A 123 -14.10 -8.64 7.65
N GLN A 124 -14.08 -8.40 8.97
CA GLN A 124 -15.02 -9.01 9.91
C GLN A 124 -16.45 -8.53 9.67
N ARG A 125 -16.65 -7.20 9.55
CA ARG A 125 -17.97 -6.59 9.30
C ARG A 125 -18.60 -7.11 8.01
N ASP A 126 -17.80 -7.24 6.95
CA ASP A 126 -18.27 -7.59 5.61
C ASP A 126 -18.21 -9.10 5.34
N GLY A 127 -17.80 -9.90 6.32
CA GLY A 127 -17.76 -11.36 6.23
C GLY A 127 -16.75 -11.90 5.21
N VAL A 128 -15.70 -11.14 4.88
CA VAL A 128 -14.66 -11.54 3.92
C VAL A 128 -13.69 -12.50 4.60
N LYS A 129 -13.71 -13.77 4.20
CA LYS A 129 -12.97 -14.86 4.87
C LYS A 129 -11.64 -15.22 4.22
N ASN A 130 -11.46 -14.88 2.95
CA ASN A 130 -10.26 -15.23 2.16
C ASN A 130 -9.20 -14.12 2.15
N VAL A 131 -9.20 -13.24 3.17
CA VAL A 131 -8.18 -12.20 3.38
C VAL A 131 -7.51 -12.40 4.73
N SER A 132 -6.20 -12.17 4.79
CA SER A 132 -5.44 -12.12 6.04
C SER A 132 -4.49 -10.93 6.05
N PHE A 133 -4.43 -10.21 7.17
CA PHE A 133 -3.66 -8.97 7.31
C PHE A 133 -2.54 -9.16 8.33
N ARG A 134 -1.29 -8.96 7.92
CA ARG A 134 -0.08 -9.25 8.72
C ARG A 134 0.72 -7.98 8.96
N LEU A 135 1.19 -7.82 10.19
CA LEU A 135 2.12 -6.75 10.54
C LEU A 135 3.50 -7.13 10.03
N GLY A 136 4.11 -6.27 9.23
CA GLY A 136 5.43 -6.50 8.67
C GLY A 136 5.94 -5.37 7.81
N GLU A 137 7.24 -5.39 7.55
CA GLU A 137 7.90 -4.50 6.61
C GLU A 137 7.99 -5.17 5.24
N ILE A 138 7.94 -4.41 4.16
CA ILE A 138 7.97 -4.97 2.80
C ILE A 138 9.36 -5.49 2.41
N GLU A 139 10.38 -5.12 3.20
CA GLU A 139 11.75 -5.63 3.17
C GLU A 139 11.93 -6.96 3.93
N HIS A 140 10.95 -7.34 4.76
CA HIS A 140 11.00 -8.51 5.63
C HIS A 140 9.61 -9.15 5.72
N LEU A 141 9.18 -9.82 4.65
CA LEU A 141 7.81 -10.29 4.51
C LEU A 141 7.53 -11.46 5.46
N PRO A 142 6.47 -11.40 6.28
CA PRO A 142 6.02 -12.51 7.12
C PRO A 142 5.23 -13.54 6.29
N VAL A 143 5.80 -14.01 5.19
CA VAL A 143 5.21 -14.90 4.18
C VAL A 143 6.25 -15.95 3.77
N GLY A 144 5.82 -17.19 3.56
CA GLY A 144 6.71 -18.29 3.16
C GLY A 144 7.25 -18.16 1.73
N ASP A 145 8.29 -18.94 1.43
CA ASP A 145 8.94 -18.97 0.12
C ASP A 145 8.06 -19.71 -0.90
N GLY A 146 7.97 -19.19 -2.12
CA GLY A 146 7.36 -19.94 -3.23
C GLY A 146 5.85 -20.20 -3.13
N VAL A 147 5.10 -19.43 -2.33
CA VAL A 147 3.67 -19.67 -2.04
C VAL A 147 2.70 -18.68 -2.68
N ILE A 148 3.20 -17.60 -3.29
CA ILE A 148 2.37 -16.52 -3.84
C ILE A 148 2.34 -16.60 -5.38
N ASN A 149 1.15 -16.57 -5.99
CA ASN A 149 1.00 -16.54 -7.44
C ASN A 149 1.16 -15.13 -8.01
N CYS A 150 0.68 -14.12 -7.27
CA CYS A 150 0.77 -12.72 -7.69
C CYS A 150 1.14 -11.81 -6.52
N VAL A 151 2.13 -10.94 -6.71
CA VAL A 151 2.39 -9.82 -5.79
C VAL A 151 1.87 -8.54 -6.42
N ILE A 152 1.12 -7.76 -5.66
CA ILE A 152 0.66 -6.42 -6.03
C ILE A 152 1.26 -5.37 -5.09
N SER A 153 1.44 -4.15 -5.59
CA SER A 153 1.81 -2.99 -4.76
C SER A 153 1.32 -1.70 -5.41
N ASN A 154 0.88 -0.76 -4.57
CA ASN A 154 0.33 0.53 -4.98
C ASN A 154 0.97 1.67 -4.19
N CYS A 155 1.94 2.37 -4.78
CA CYS A 155 2.61 3.55 -4.23
C CYS A 155 3.39 3.36 -2.91
N VAL A 156 3.98 2.18 -2.69
CA VAL A 156 4.65 1.83 -1.42
C VAL A 156 6.17 1.63 -1.58
N ILE A 157 6.63 1.13 -2.73
CA ILE A 157 8.04 0.72 -2.89
C ILE A 157 8.97 1.94 -2.84
N ASN A 158 8.50 3.08 -3.34
CA ASN A 158 9.26 4.33 -3.28
C ASN A 158 9.61 4.79 -1.87
N LEU A 159 8.83 4.39 -0.87
CA LEU A 159 9.01 4.73 0.54
C LEU A 159 10.02 3.81 1.25
N SER A 160 10.39 2.69 0.62
CA SER A 160 11.38 1.77 1.17
C SER A 160 12.80 2.37 1.14
N PRO A 161 13.55 2.30 2.26
CA PRO A 161 14.97 2.61 2.29
C PRO A 161 15.86 1.56 1.60
N ASP A 162 15.37 0.33 1.35
CA ASP A 162 16.10 -0.74 0.66
C ASP A 162 15.23 -1.41 -0.41
N LYS A 163 15.01 -0.67 -1.51
CA LYS A 163 14.26 -1.17 -2.67
C LYS A 163 14.82 -2.49 -3.23
N PRO A 164 16.15 -2.69 -3.37
CA PRO A 164 16.69 -3.98 -3.78
C PRO A 164 16.27 -5.15 -2.88
N LEU A 165 16.12 -4.95 -1.57
CA LEU A 165 15.63 -5.98 -0.67
C LEU A 165 14.14 -6.26 -0.88
N VAL A 166 13.31 -5.24 -1.10
CA VAL A 166 11.88 -5.41 -1.46
C VAL A 166 11.72 -6.32 -2.68
N TYR A 167 12.47 -6.06 -3.75
CA TYR A 167 12.39 -6.90 -4.96
C TYR A 167 12.91 -8.33 -4.73
N ARG A 168 13.91 -8.51 -3.86
CA ARG A 168 14.39 -9.84 -3.45
C ARG A 168 13.32 -10.61 -2.68
N GLU A 169 12.63 -9.95 -1.76
CA GLU A 169 11.52 -10.51 -0.98
C GLU A 169 10.33 -10.87 -1.87
N MET A 170 9.96 -10.00 -2.81
CA MET A 170 8.96 -10.31 -3.83
C MET A 170 9.32 -11.59 -4.58
N ASN A 171 10.57 -11.71 -5.04
CA ASN A 171 11.02 -12.91 -5.75
C ASN A 171 11.01 -14.16 -4.85
N ARG A 172 11.39 -14.03 -3.57
CA ARG A 172 11.41 -15.14 -2.62
C ARG A 172 10.01 -15.74 -2.41
N VAL A 173 9.00 -14.91 -2.24
CA VAL A 173 7.63 -15.37 -1.93
C VAL A 173 6.88 -15.91 -3.14
N LEU A 174 7.31 -15.55 -4.36
CA LEU A 174 6.64 -15.97 -5.59
C LEU A 174 6.85 -17.46 -5.86
N ALA A 175 5.75 -18.17 -6.08
CA ALA A 175 5.74 -19.52 -6.65
C ALA A 175 6.36 -19.52 -8.06
N PRO A 176 6.88 -20.66 -8.54
CA PRO A 176 7.32 -20.79 -9.93
C PRO A 176 6.23 -20.35 -10.92
N GLY A 177 6.59 -19.44 -11.84
CA GLY A 177 5.63 -18.85 -12.79
C GLY A 177 4.75 -17.73 -12.22
N GLY A 178 4.95 -17.35 -10.96
CA GLY A 178 4.30 -16.21 -10.35
C GLY A 178 4.72 -14.87 -10.97
N ARG A 179 3.95 -13.83 -10.69
CA ARG A 179 4.11 -12.50 -11.33
C ARG A 179 3.95 -11.34 -10.36
N ILE A 180 4.45 -10.19 -10.77
CA ILE A 180 4.40 -8.94 -10.00
C ILE A 180 3.60 -7.91 -10.80
N SER A 181 2.72 -7.17 -10.13
CA SER A 181 1.99 -6.03 -10.70
C SER A 181 2.14 -4.82 -9.80
N ILE A 182 2.89 -3.82 -10.25
CA ILE A 182 3.21 -2.62 -9.46
C ILE A 182 2.60 -1.40 -10.13
N SER A 183 1.92 -0.58 -9.34
CA SER A 183 1.62 0.79 -9.67
C SER A 183 2.42 1.69 -8.72
N ASP A 184 3.36 2.47 -9.26
CA ASP A 184 4.16 3.40 -8.45
C ASP A 184 4.60 4.60 -9.31
N VAL A 185 5.03 5.67 -8.66
CA VAL A 185 5.52 6.88 -9.31
C VAL A 185 6.92 6.65 -9.84
N LEU A 186 7.16 7.01 -11.10
CA LEU A 186 8.47 6.95 -11.72
C LEU A 186 8.96 8.35 -12.04
N ARG A 187 10.28 8.54 -11.94
CA ARG A 187 10.95 9.75 -12.40
C ARG A 187 11.36 9.59 -13.86
N MET A 188 11.14 10.63 -14.67
CA MET A 188 11.58 10.68 -16.07
C MET A 188 13.00 11.24 -16.24
N SER A 189 13.54 11.86 -15.19
CA SER A 189 14.86 12.46 -15.16
C SER A 189 15.47 12.36 -13.76
N ASP A 190 16.74 12.74 -13.63
CA ASP A 190 17.39 12.75 -12.33
C ASP A 190 16.81 13.79 -11.39
N ILE A 191 16.55 13.39 -10.13
CA ILE A 191 16.15 14.34 -9.08
C ILE A 191 17.40 15.14 -8.70
N PRO A 192 17.36 16.48 -8.74
CA PRO A 192 18.44 17.35 -8.27
C PRO A 192 18.91 16.95 -6.88
N HIS A 193 20.22 17.06 -6.63
CA HIS A 193 20.81 16.56 -5.37
C HIS A 193 20.20 17.24 -4.15
N GLU A 194 19.90 18.54 -4.27
CA GLU A 194 19.31 19.37 -3.23
C GLU A 194 17.95 18.83 -2.77
N LEU A 195 17.15 18.30 -3.70
CA LEU A 195 15.84 17.71 -3.38
C LEU A 195 15.96 16.32 -2.76
N LYS A 196 17.02 15.57 -3.07
CA LYS A 196 17.26 14.23 -2.49
C LYS A 196 17.62 14.27 -1.01
N THR A 197 18.27 15.34 -0.57
CA THR A 197 18.75 15.50 0.81
C THR A 197 17.87 16.39 1.67
N ALA A 198 16.88 17.06 1.07
CA ALA A 198 15.99 17.97 1.76
C ALA A 198 15.00 17.21 2.65
N GLN A 199 15.18 17.32 3.97
CA GLN A 199 14.28 16.72 4.97
C GLN A 199 12.84 17.24 4.85
N SER A 200 12.63 18.43 4.28
CA SER A 200 11.29 18.99 4.04
C SER A 200 10.44 18.20 3.04
N PHE A 201 11.04 17.25 2.30
CA PHE A 201 10.33 16.35 1.39
C PHE A 201 10.29 14.90 1.91
N ALA A 202 10.79 14.65 3.12
CA ALA A 202 10.58 13.38 3.81
C ALA A 202 9.18 13.41 4.41
N CYS A 203 8.25 12.67 3.80
CA CYS A 203 6.94 12.42 4.37
C CYS A 203 6.98 11.26 5.37
#